data_AF-A0A7J4AX33-F1
#
_entry.id   AF-A0A7J4AX33-F1
#
_cell.length_a   1.000
_cell.length_b   1.000
_cell.length_c   1.000
_cell.angle_alpha   90.00
_cell.angle_beta   90.00
_cell.angle_gamma   90.00
#
_symmetry.space_group_name_H-M   'P 1'
#
loop_
_entity.id
_entity.type
_entity.pdbx_description
1 polymer ?
#
loop_
_entity_poly.entity_id
_entity_poly.type
_entity_poly.pdbx_seq_one_letter_code
_entity_poly.pdbx_strand_id
1 'polypeptide(L)' 'MKLPSISLNSEKLSHFEEAIKQEWIITNGLGGYASSTVLGINTRKYHG' A
#
# COMPACT_ATOMS: atom_id res chain seq x y z
N MET A 1 6.39 -20.10 -1.05
CA MET A 1 6.63 -18.86 -1.82
C MET A 1 6.69 -17.71 -0.83
N LYS A 2 7.70 -16.84 -0.88
CA LYS A 2 7.81 -15.68 0.03
C LYS A 2 7.00 -14.53 -0.56
N LEU A 3 6.02 -14.02 0.18
CA LEU A 3 5.26 -12.85 -0.23
C LEU A 3 6.11 -11.58 -0.06
N PRO A 4 5.87 -10.54 -0.87
CA PRO A 4 6.44 -9.22 -0.61
C PRO A 4 6.00 -8.71 0.75
N SER A 5 6.90 -8.07 1.49
CA SER A 5 6.65 -7.54 2.83
C SER A 5 7.12 -6.09 2.90
N ILE A 6 6.32 -5.24 3.55
CA ILE A 6 6.70 -3.87 3.90
C ILE A 6 7.07 -3.82 5.40
N SER A 7 8.08 -3.04 5.74
CA SER A 7 8.50 -2.82 7.13
C SER A 7 8.29 -1.35 7.48
N LEU A 8 7.51 -1.12 8.53
CA LEU A 8 7.11 0.19 9.00
C LEU A 8 7.55 0.33 10.45
N ASN A 9 7.90 1.55 10.85
CA ASN A 9 8.23 1.89 12.23
C ASN A 9 7.24 2.93 12.77
N SER A 10 7.28 3.14 14.08
CA SER A 10 6.35 4.06 14.75
C SER A 10 6.53 5.49 14.26
N GLU A 11 7.76 5.90 13.95
CA GLU A 11 8.08 7.25 13.51
C GLU A 11 7.37 7.56 12.19
N LYS A 12 7.51 6.69 11.18
CA LYS A 12 6.85 6.87 9.87
C LYS A 12 5.33 6.83 9.96
N LEU A 13 4.78 6.03 10.88
CA LEU A 13 3.33 5.94 11.09
C LEU A 13 2.77 7.13 11.88
N SER A 14 3.61 7.82 12.66
CA SER A 14 3.21 8.98 13.46
C SER A 14 3.05 10.27 12.63
N HIS A 15 3.63 10.32 11.44
CA HIS A 15 3.54 11.47 10.52
C HIS A 15 2.62 11.14 9.34
N PHE A 16 1.42 11.72 9.34
CA PHE A 16 0.41 11.45 8.31
C PHE A 16 0.95 11.64 6.89
N GLU A 17 1.66 12.74 6.63
CA GLU A 17 2.25 13.06 5.32
C GLU A 17 3.31 12.06 4.84
N GLU A 18 3.91 11.30 5.76
CA GLU A 18 4.86 10.24 5.43
C GLU A 18 4.15 8.89 5.28
N ALA A 19 3.24 8.60 6.20
CA ALA A 19 2.45 7.37 6.24
C ALA A 19 1.53 7.22 5.03
N ILE A 20 0.87 8.29 4.59
CA ILE A 20 -0.04 8.27 3.43
C ILE A 20 0.67 7.95 2.11
N LYS A 21 2.00 8.16 2.05
CA LYS A 21 2.83 7.85 0.88
C LYS A 21 3.30 6.41 0.83
N GLN A 22 3.13 5.64 1.91
CA GLN A 22 3.47 4.22 1.92
C GLN A 22 2.28 3.44 1.33
N GLU A 23 2.49 2.79 0.18
CA GLU A 23 1.46 2.05 -0.55
C GLU A 23 1.90 0.60 -0.81
N TRP A 24 0.92 -0.27 -1.05
CA TRP A 24 1.14 -1.63 -1.53
C TRP A 24 0.28 -1.92 -2.76
N ILE A 25 0.78 -2.81 -3.61
CA ILE A 25 0.07 -3.35 -4.77
C ILE A 25 0.40 -4.84 -4.89
N ILE A 26 -0.64 -5.66 -5.08
CA ILE A 26 -0.53 -7.10 -5.30
C ILE A 26 -1.32 -7.43 -6.56
N THR A 27 -0.65 -8.05 -7.54
CA THR A 27 -1.29 -8.50 -8.79
C THR A 27 -1.74 -9.95 -8.67
N ASN A 28 -2.80 -10.32 -9.40
CA ASN A 28 -3.27 -11.71 -9.46
C ASN A 28 -2.65 -12.50 -10.63
N GLY A 29 -1.77 -11.89 -11.42
CA GLY A 29 -1.16 -12.51 -12.61
C GLY A 29 -2.09 -12.65 -13.83
N LEU A 30 -3.33 -12.19 -13.74
CA LEU A 30 -4.36 -12.29 -14.80
C LEU A 30 -4.81 -10.91 -15.33
N GLY A 31 -4.08 -9.85 -14.97
CA GLY A 31 -4.41 -8.46 -15.30
C GLY A 31 -5.18 -7.71 -14.21
N GLY A 32 -5.57 -8.37 -13.12
CA GLY A 32 -6.17 -7.72 -11.95
C GLY A 32 -5.15 -7.41 -10.85
N TYR A 33 -5.46 -6.44 -10.00
CA TYR A 33 -4.66 -6.11 -8.82
C TYR A 33 -5.52 -5.60 -7.66
N ALA A 34 -4.97 -5.69 -6.45
CA ALA A 34 -5.43 -4.97 -5.26
C ALA A 34 -4.34 -4.00 -4.81
N SER A 35 -4.72 -2.83 -4.30
CA SER A 35 -3.79 -1.85 -3.76
C SER A 35 -4.43 -1.01 -2.66
N SER A 36 -3.60 -0.41 -1.80
CA SER A 36 -4.00 0.63 -0.85
C SER A 36 -2.78 1.35 -0.26
N THR A 37 -3.01 2.36 0.56
CA THR A 37 -1.99 2.89 1.48
C THR A 37 -1.87 1.99 2.72
N VAL A 38 -0.77 2.10 3.46
CA VAL A 38 -0.61 1.39 4.75
C VAL A 38 -1.63 1.83 5.81
N LEU A 39 -2.25 3.00 5.62
CA LEU A 39 -3.32 3.54 6.46
C LEU A 39 -4.73 3.07 6.03
N GLY A 40 -4.84 2.29 4.95
CA GLY A 40 -6.14 1.85 4.41
C GLY A 40 -6.94 2.96 3.72
N ILE A 41 -6.31 4.10 3.45
CA ILE A 41 -6.91 5.23 2.75
C ILE A 41 -6.69 5.04 1.25
N ASN A 42 -7.77 5.11 0.47
CA ASN A 42 -7.70 5.03 -0.98
C ASN A 42 -7.32 6.39 -1.57
N THR A 43 -6.11 6.48 -2.10
CA THR A 43 -5.52 7.68 -2.71
C THR A 43 -5.69 7.72 -4.24
N ARG A 44 -6.04 6.60 -4.87
CA ARG A 44 -6.28 6.47 -6.31
C ARG A 44 -7.71 6.04 -6.59
N LYS A 45 -8.37 6.74 -7.51
CA LYS A 45 -9.81 6.55 -7.83
C LYS A 45 -10.06 5.62 -9.02
N TYR A 46 -9.03 5.30 -9.78
CA TYR A 46 -9.11 4.41 -10.94
C TYR A 46 -8.52 3.05 -10.59
N HIS A 47 -9.40 2.09 -10.39
CA HIS A 47 -9.07 0.68 -10.51
C HIS A 47 -9.18 0.38 -12.01
N GLY A 48 -8.07 -0.11 -12.60
CA GLY A 48 -8.05 -0.49 -14.02
C GLY A 48 -9.04 -1.61 -14.30
#